data_AF-G6C1D8-F1
#
_entry.id   AF-G6C1D8-F1
#
_cell.length_a   1.000
_cell.length_b   1.000
_cell.length_c   1.000
_cell.angle_alpha   90.00
_cell.angle_beta   90.00
_cell.angle_gamma   90.00
#
_symmetry.space_group_name_H-M   'P 1'
#
loop_
_entity.id
_entity.type
_entity.pdbx_description
1 polymer ?
#
loop_
_entity_poly.entity_id
_entity_poly.type
_entity_poly.pdbx_seq_one_letter_code
_entity_poly.pdbx_strand_id
1 'polypeptide(L)'
;MNRRKMKMMDKDYDVIVVGAGHAGVEAALASARLGNKVALITLYLDTISMMSCNPSIGGPGKSNLVTEIDVLGGEMGRHIDEFNLQLKDLNTSKGPAARITRGQADKYKYRKKMREKLEKTENISLIQDCVEEILVEDIKDSQNSSYVKKVTGIKTRLGIIYNAKAIVLATGTFLKGKIVIGDVTYSAGRQGETSAEKLSDSLRELGIKIERYQTATPPRLDRKTIDFSQLEELKGEEHPRYFSLFTKKEKNNTVPTWLTYTSEETIEVIKEMMKFSPIVSGMVNTHGPRHCPSIDRKVLNFPDKAKHQIFLEMESENSDEIYVNGLTTAMPAFVQEKILRTIKGLENAKIMRHGYAVEYDYAPASQLYPIRK
;
A
#
# COMPACT_ATOMS: atom_id res chain seq x y z
N MET A 1 -3.40 36.32 30.38
CA MET A 1 -2.94 36.03 28.99
C MET A 1 -4.12 35.50 28.18
N ASN A 2 -4.74 36.35 27.37
CA ASN A 2 -5.86 35.99 26.51
C ASN A 2 -5.41 34.96 25.45
N ARG A 3 -5.86 33.71 25.58
CA ARG A 3 -5.84 32.75 24.47
C ARG A 3 -6.71 33.33 23.36
N ARG A 4 -6.08 33.83 22.28
CA ARG A 4 -6.79 34.23 21.06
C ARG A 4 -7.72 33.08 20.68
N LYS A 5 -9.04 33.30 20.72
CA LYS A 5 -10.03 32.38 20.13
C LYS A 5 -9.61 32.19 18.67
N MET A 6 -9.11 31.01 18.35
CA MET A 6 -8.77 30.62 16.99
C MET A 6 -10.05 30.79 16.16
N LYS A 7 -10.01 31.66 15.15
CA LYS A 7 -11.15 31.92 14.28
C LYS A 7 -11.43 30.61 13.52
N MET A 8 -12.47 29.88 13.92
CA MET A 8 -12.81 28.60 13.30
C MET A 8 -13.22 28.87 11.84
N MET A 9 -12.51 28.27 10.89
CA MET A 9 -12.93 28.24 9.49
C MET A 9 -13.75 26.98 9.30
N ASP A 10 -15.07 27.09 9.40
CA ASP A 10 -15.96 25.98 9.08
C ASP A 10 -16.06 25.86 7.55
N LYS A 11 -15.71 24.68 7.04
CA LYS A 11 -15.85 24.33 5.62
C LYS A 11 -16.74 23.11 5.50
N ASP A 12 -17.82 23.24 4.75
CA ASP A 12 -18.81 22.18 4.57
C ASP A 12 -18.51 21.36 3.30
N TYR A 13 -18.41 20.05 3.46
CA TYR A 13 -18.30 19.07 2.38
C TYR A 13 -19.46 18.08 2.47
N ASP A 14 -19.80 17.42 1.37
CA ASP A 14 -20.73 16.30 1.41
C ASP A 14 -20.01 15.05 1.93
N VAL A 15 -18.78 14.81 1.45
CA VAL A 15 -17.96 13.66 1.82
C VAL A 15 -16.54 14.11 2.17
N ILE A 16 -16.01 13.64 3.30
CA ILE A 16 -14.58 13.73 3.62
C ILE A 16 -13.94 12.36 3.44
N VAL A 17 -12.84 12.30 2.68
CA VAL A 17 -12.02 11.10 2.53
C VAL A 17 -10.69 11.34 3.24
N VAL A 18 -10.38 10.49 4.23
CA VAL A 18 -9.16 10.59 5.04
C VAL A 18 -8.13 9.58 4.55
N GLY A 19 -7.09 10.09 3.89
CA GLY A 19 -6.00 9.32 3.31
C GLY A 19 -6.13 9.20 1.80
N ALA A 20 -5.10 9.62 1.06
CA ALA A 20 -5.05 9.58 -0.40
C ALA A 20 -4.23 8.39 -0.94
N GLY A 21 -4.34 7.23 -0.28
CA GLY A 21 -3.87 5.96 -0.84
C GLY A 21 -4.85 5.39 -1.88
N HIS A 22 -4.57 4.20 -2.41
CA HIS A 22 -5.37 3.56 -3.46
C HIS A 22 -6.89 3.58 -3.18
N ALA A 23 -7.32 3.19 -1.96
CA ALA A 23 -8.73 3.18 -1.59
C ALA A 23 -9.34 4.59 -1.51
N GLY A 24 -8.61 5.56 -0.94
CA GLY A 24 -9.11 6.93 -0.80
C GLY A 24 -9.21 7.67 -2.12
N VAL A 25 -8.29 7.39 -3.05
CA VAL A 25 -8.38 7.93 -4.42
C VAL A 25 -9.65 7.47 -5.12
N GLU A 26 -9.94 6.17 -5.12
CA GLU A 26 -11.17 5.65 -5.73
C GLU A 26 -12.43 6.19 -5.03
N ALA A 27 -12.44 6.25 -3.70
CA ALA A 27 -13.57 6.79 -2.93
C ALA A 27 -13.83 8.28 -3.23
N ALA A 28 -12.77 9.09 -3.34
CA ALA A 28 -12.88 10.50 -3.68
C ALA A 28 -13.36 10.71 -5.11
N LEU A 29 -12.78 9.99 -6.08
CA LEU A 29 -13.20 10.06 -7.49
C LEU A 29 -14.65 9.61 -7.66
N ALA A 30 -15.05 8.49 -7.04
CA ALA A 30 -16.42 8.00 -7.12
C ALA A 30 -17.42 9.00 -6.53
N SER A 31 -17.12 9.54 -5.34
CA SER A 31 -18.00 10.52 -4.67
C SER A 31 -18.15 11.80 -5.50
N ALA A 32 -17.05 12.31 -6.05
CA ALA A 32 -17.04 13.54 -6.83
C ALA A 32 -17.74 13.39 -8.20
N ARG A 33 -17.58 12.24 -8.86
CA ARG A 33 -18.29 11.90 -10.12
C ARG A 33 -19.80 11.80 -9.94
N LEU A 34 -20.27 11.51 -8.72
CA LEU A 34 -21.68 11.56 -8.35
C LEU A 34 -22.17 12.98 -7.97
N GLY A 35 -21.32 14.01 -8.11
CA GLY A 35 -21.68 15.41 -7.89
C GLY A 35 -21.50 15.91 -6.46
N ASN A 36 -20.93 15.12 -5.56
CA ASN A 36 -20.69 15.51 -4.17
C ASN A 36 -19.47 16.42 -4.04
N LYS A 37 -19.52 17.41 -3.14
CA LYS A 37 -18.31 18.16 -2.72
C LYS A 37 -17.46 17.29 -1.82
N VAL A 38 -16.22 17.01 -2.24
CA VAL A 38 -15.30 16.10 -1.56
C VAL A 38 -14.08 16.83 -1.03
N ALA A 39 -13.74 16.61 0.23
CA ALA A 39 -12.40 16.92 0.74
C ALA A 39 -11.59 15.63 0.85
N LEU A 40 -10.50 15.55 0.07
CA LEU A 40 -9.52 14.47 0.19
C LEU A 40 -8.33 14.97 1.02
N ILE A 41 -8.28 14.53 2.28
CA ILE A 41 -7.29 14.97 3.26
C ILE A 41 -6.18 13.93 3.36
N THR A 42 -4.92 14.35 3.24
CA THR A 42 -3.76 13.44 3.35
C THR A 42 -2.57 14.10 4.03
N LEU A 43 -1.68 13.30 4.63
CA LEU A 43 -0.48 13.80 5.29
C LEU A 43 0.50 14.47 4.31
N TYR A 44 0.64 13.92 3.11
CA TYR A 44 1.59 14.39 2.09
C TYR A 44 0.98 14.30 0.70
N LEU A 45 0.76 15.45 0.05
CA LEU A 45 0.21 15.52 -1.31
C LEU A 45 1.14 14.86 -2.35
N ASP A 46 2.45 14.88 -2.10
CA ASP A 46 3.44 14.27 -3.00
C ASP A 46 3.44 12.72 -2.97
N THR A 47 2.71 12.12 -2.02
CA THR A 47 2.62 10.66 -1.86
C THR A 47 1.24 10.09 -2.20
N ILE A 48 0.38 10.88 -2.85
CA ILE A 48 -0.91 10.43 -3.36
C ILE A 48 -0.74 9.19 -4.24
N SER A 49 -1.51 8.14 -3.95
CA SER A 49 -1.47 6.86 -4.66
C SER A 49 -0.07 6.24 -4.77
N MET A 50 0.79 6.48 -3.78
CA MET A 50 2.11 5.88 -3.73
C MET A 50 2.03 4.35 -3.53
N MET A 51 2.72 3.61 -4.38
CA MET A 51 2.89 2.17 -4.26
C MET A 51 4.02 1.84 -3.27
N SER A 52 3.68 1.76 -1.99
CA SER A 52 4.64 1.58 -0.89
C SER A 52 5.35 0.22 -0.87
N CYS A 53 4.78 -0.79 -1.53
CA CYS A 53 5.30 -2.16 -1.56
C CYS A 53 5.73 -2.52 -2.99
N ASN A 54 5.11 -3.52 -3.60
CA ASN A 54 5.43 -3.98 -4.96
C ASN A 54 5.07 -2.92 -6.02
N PRO A 55 5.94 -2.63 -7.03
CA PRO A 55 5.59 -1.86 -8.23
C PRO A 55 4.60 -2.60 -9.16
N SER A 56 3.49 -3.14 -8.66
CA SER A 56 2.57 -3.91 -9.51
C SER A 56 1.11 -3.83 -9.11
N ILE A 57 0.24 -3.89 -10.12
CA ILE A 57 -1.22 -4.04 -10.01
C ILE A 57 -1.64 -5.36 -10.68
N GLY A 58 -2.70 -5.99 -10.17
CA GLY A 58 -3.18 -7.28 -10.67
C GLY A 58 -2.40 -8.49 -10.18
N GLY A 59 -2.38 -9.55 -10.99
CA GLY A 59 -1.94 -10.89 -10.57
C GLY A 59 -3.06 -11.72 -9.94
N PRO A 60 -2.74 -12.88 -9.32
CA PRO A 60 -3.75 -13.82 -8.83
C PRO A 60 -4.72 -13.18 -7.85
N GLY A 61 -6.02 -13.34 -8.09
CA GLY A 61 -7.12 -12.74 -7.32
C GLY A 61 -7.29 -11.23 -7.50
N LYS A 62 -6.20 -10.48 -7.69
CA LYS A 62 -6.21 -9.02 -7.84
C LYS A 62 -6.62 -8.56 -9.23
N SER A 63 -6.29 -9.33 -10.27
CA SER A 63 -6.57 -8.93 -11.66
C SER A 63 -8.05 -8.68 -11.90
N ASN A 64 -8.90 -9.62 -11.46
CA ASN A 64 -10.35 -9.50 -11.62
C ASN A 64 -10.90 -8.31 -10.84
N LEU A 65 -10.46 -8.09 -9.60
CA LEU A 65 -10.87 -6.93 -8.81
C LEU A 65 -10.55 -5.59 -9.48
N VAL A 66 -9.40 -5.47 -10.12
CA VAL A 66 -9.02 -4.24 -10.85
C VAL A 66 -9.95 -4.01 -12.04
N THR A 67 -10.28 -5.06 -12.79
CA THR A 67 -11.24 -4.97 -13.90
C THR A 67 -12.66 -4.68 -13.40
N GLU A 68 -13.10 -5.26 -12.28
CA GLU A 68 -14.38 -4.94 -11.66
C GLU A 68 -14.46 -3.46 -11.24
N ILE A 69 -13.39 -2.92 -10.66
CA ILE A 69 -13.28 -1.49 -10.33
C ILE A 69 -13.41 -0.64 -11.61
N ASP A 70 -12.75 -1.00 -12.70
CA ASP A 70 -12.85 -0.28 -13.99
C ASP A 70 -14.27 -0.30 -14.56
N VAL A 71 -14.95 -1.45 -14.53
CA VAL A 71 -16.33 -1.58 -15.04
C VAL A 71 -17.31 -0.72 -14.24
N LEU A 72 -17.08 -0.57 -12.93
CA LEU A 72 -17.84 0.33 -12.08
C LEU A 72 -17.49 1.82 -12.27
N GLY A 73 -16.55 2.13 -13.18
CA GLY A 73 -16.12 3.49 -13.48
C GLY A 73 -15.03 4.02 -12.54
N GLY A 74 -14.29 3.14 -11.86
CA GLY A 74 -13.08 3.47 -11.11
C GLY A 74 -11.88 3.78 -12.02
N GLU A 75 -10.80 4.27 -11.44
CA GLU A 75 -9.65 4.79 -12.20
C GLU A 75 -8.49 3.79 -12.33
N MET A 76 -8.31 2.91 -11.34
CA MET A 76 -7.13 2.04 -11.19
C MET A 76 -6.78 1.26 -12.47
N GLY A 77 -7.77 0.64 -13.12
CA GLY A 77 -7.55 -0.16 -14.34
C GLY A 77 -7.00 0.66 -15.51
N ARG A 78 -7.63 1.79 -15.82
CA ARG A 78 -7.18 2.70 -16.89
C ARG A 78 -5.80 3.29 -16.55
N HIS A 79 -5.60 3.63 -15.29
CA HIS A 79 -4.36 4.27 -14.84
C HIS A 79 -3.14 3.34 -14.95
N ILE A 80 -3.30 2.05 -14.61
CA ILE A 80 -2.20 1.09 -14.81
C ILE A 80 -1.95 0.80 -16.30
N ASP A 81 -2.99 0.71 -17.12
CA ASP A 81 -2.82 0.47 -18.56
C ASP A 81 -2.02 1.58 -19.26
N GLU A 82 -2.17 2.81 -18.78
CA GLU A 82 -1.44 3.97 -19.31
C GLU A 82 -0.01 4.09 -18.74
N PHE A 83 0.15 3.95 -17.41
CA PHE A 83 1.40 4.25 -16.70
C PHE A 83 2.12 3.00 -16.16
N ASN A 84 2.21 1.95 -16.97
CA ASN A 84 2.98 0.75 -16.67
C ASN A 84 4.36 0.73 -17.36
N LEU A 85 5.27 -0.06 -16.79
CA LEU A 85 6.53 -0.51 -17.39
C LEU A 85 6.34 -1.80 -18.21
N GLN A 86 5.41 -2.65 -17.76
CA GLN A 86 5.19 -3.96 -18.33
C GLN A 86 3.76 -4.44 -18.02
N LEU A 87 3.13 -5.14 -18.96
CA LEU A 87 1.97 -5.99 -18.69
C LEU A 87 2.29 -7.43 -19.08
N LYS A 88 1.78 -8.39 -18.30
CA LYS A 88 1.93 -9.83 -18.55
C LYS A 88 0.59 -10.55 -18.40
N ASP A 89 0.29 -11.42 -19.35
CA ASP A 89 -0.79 -12.39 -19.25
C ASP A 89 -0.27 -13.66 -18.58
N LEU A 90 -0.84 -14.00 -17.42
CA LEU A 90 -0.47 -15.21 -16.68
C LEU A 90 -1.57 -16.26 -16.82
N ASN A 91 -1.18 -17.53 -16.62
CA ASN A 91 -2.07 -18.69 -16.71
C ASN A 91 -2.74 -18.87 -18.08
N THR A 92 -2.07 -18.48 -19.17
CA THR A 92 -2.60 -18.59 -20.55
C THR A 92 -2.97 -20.03 -20.94
N SER A 93 -2.27 -21.02 -20.37
CA SER A 93 -2.50 -22.46 -20.57
C SER A 93 -3.61 -23.06 -19.69
N LYS A 94 -4.15 -22.35 -18.70
CA LYS A 94 -5.11 -22.89 -17.71
C LYS A 94 -6.58 -22.54 -18.00
N GLY A 95 -6.88 -22.19 -19.25
CA GLY A 95 -8.21 -21.79 -19.70
C GLY A 95 -8.64 -20.38 -19.25
N PRO A 96 -9.67 -19.78 -19.88
CA PRO A 96 -10.03 -18.36 -19.67
C PRO A 96 -10.34 -17.97 -18.23
N ALA A 97 -10.99 -18.84 -17.46
CA ALA A 97 -11.36 -18.57 -16.07
C ALA A 97 -10.14 -18.36 -15.14
N ALA A 98 -8.99 -18.94 -15.46
CA ALA A 98 -7.77 -18.81 -14.68
C ALA A 98 -6.84 -17.70 -15.19
N ARG A 99 -7.13 -17.08 -16.34
CA ARG A 99 -6.28 -16.06 -16.97
C ARG A 99 -6.35 -14.75 -16.23
N ILE A 100 -5.19 -14.20 -15.91
CA ILE A 100 -5.05 -12.98 -15.12
C ILE A 100 -4.02 -12.06 -15.77
N THR A 101 -4.20 -10.76 -15.64
CA THR A 101 -3.23 -9.76 -16.06
C THR A 101 -2.45 -9.29 -14.83
N ARG A 102 -1.14 -9.11 -14.98
CA ARG A 102 -0.30 -8.43 -14.00
C ARG A 102 0.41 -7.28 -14.70
N GLY A 103 0.27 -6.08 -14.15
CA GLY A 103 0.97 -4.89 -14.63
C GLY A 103 2.04 -4.45 -13.66
N GLN A 104 3.27 -4.31 -14.11
CA GLN A 104 4.32 -3.61 -13.38
C GLN A 104 4.17 -2.11 -13.64
N ALA A 105 3.89 -1.34 -12.61
CA ALA A 105 3.67 0.10 -12.71
C ALA A 105 5.00 0.88 -12.77
N ASP A 106 5.03 1.99 -13.49
CA ASP A 106 6.03 3.02 -13.21
C ASP A 106 5.55 3.80 -11.98
N LYS A 107 6.09 3.52 -10.79
CA LYS A 107 5.60 4.10 -9.53
C LYS A 107 5.63 5.63 -9.54
N TYR A 108 6.62 6.22 -10.21
CA TYR A 108 6.82 7.68 -10.20
C TYR A 108 5.80 8.35 -11.12
N LYS A 109 5.61 7.81 -12.34
CA LYS A 109 4.56 8.29 -13.25
C LYS A 109 3.17 8.04 -12.67
N TYR A 110 2.92 6.85 -12.13
CA TYR A 110 1.64 6.46 -11.55
C TYR A 110 1.18 7.45 -10.48
N ARG A 111 2.00 7.74 -9.46
CA ARG A 111 1.64 8.71 -8.40
C ARG A 111 1.42 10.12 -8.95
N LYS A 112 2.32 10.59 -9.81
CA LYS A 112 2.30 11.95 -10.35
C LYS A 112 1.03 12.16 -11.17
N LYS A 113 0.73 11.22 -12.06
CA LYS A 113 -0.44 11.29 -12.93
C LYS A 113 -1.75 11.10 -12.18
N MET A 114 -1.77 10.30 -11.11
CA MET A 114 -2.96 10.17 -10.28
C MET A 114 -3.26 11.47 -9.52
N ARG A 115 -2.22 12.14 -9.02
CA ARG A 115 -2.37 13.47 -8.43
C ARG A 115 -2.90 14.48 -9.45
N GLU A 116 -2.29 14.56 -10.64
CA GLU A 116 -2.77 15.44 -11.73
C GLU A 116 -4.24 15.16 -12.07
N LYS A 117 -4.66 13.88 -12.05
CA LYS A 117 -6.06 13.49 -12.29
C LYS A 117 -6.99 14.03 -11.21
N LEU A 118 -6.63 13.91 -9.93
CA LEU A 118 -7.43 14.42 -8.82
C LEU A 118 -7.51 15.95 -8.83
N GLU A 119 -6.40 16.64 -9.10
CA GLU A 119 -6.36 18.12 -9.20
C GLU A 119 -7.26 18.66 -10.32
N LYS A 120 -7.46 17.88 -11.39
CA LYS A 120 -8.34 18.24 -12.51
C LYS A 120 -9.78 17.76 -12.35
N THR A 121 -10.07 16.93 -11.35
CA THR A 121 -11.43 16.42 -11.13
C THR A 121 -12.24 17.46 -10.39
N GLU A 122 -13.35 17.89 -10.99
CA GLU A 122 -14.31 18.79 -10.35
C GLU A 122 -14.83 18.23 -9.03
N ASN A 123 -15.24 19.12 -8.13
CA ASN A 123 -15.74 18.82 -6.79
C ASN A 123 -14.75 18.19 -5.80
N ILE A 124 -13.49 17.96 -6.16
CA ILE A 124 -12.45 17.48 -5.22
C ILE A 124 -11.59 18.66 -4.75
N SER A 125 -11.50 18.82 -3.43
CA SER A 125 -10.51 19.67 -2.76
C SER A 125 -9.42 18.80 -2.15
N LEU A 126 -8.17 18.98 -2.58
CA LEU A 126 -7.00 18.32 -1.99
C LEU A 126 -6.47 19.13 -0.81
N ILE A 127 -6.33 18.48 0.35
CA ILE A 127 -5.92 19.14 1.58
C ILE A 127 -4.77 18.36 2.22
N GLN A 128 -3.67 19.05 2.51
CA GLN A 128 -2.58 18.48 3.29
C GLN A 128 -2.79 18.75 4.78
N ASP A 129 -3.20 17.73 5.54
CA ASP A 129 -3.32 17.81 7.00
C ASP A 129 -3.41 16.39 7.60
N CYS A 130 -3.27 16.29 8.92
CA CYS A 130 -3.54 15.07 9.67
C CYS A 130 -4.88 15.19 10.38
N VAL A 131 -5.81 14.29 10.06
CA VAL A 131 -7.05 14.15 10.84
C VAL A 131 -6.71 13.52 12.19
N GLU A 132 -7.20 14.11 13.28
CA GLU A 132 -6.92 13.65 14.64
C GLU A 132 -8.19 13.21 15.40
N GLU A 133 -9.36 13.73 15.05
CA GLU A 133 -10.61 13.48 15.77
C GLU A 133 -11.78 13.34 14.79
N ILE A 134 -12.68 12.38 15.03
CA ILE A 134 -13.98 12.28 14.38
C ILE A 134 -15.02 12.96 15.26
N LEU A 135 -15.76 13.90 14.68
CA LEU A 135 -16.82 14.63 15.37
C LEU A 135 -18.15 13.91 15.13
N VAL A 136 -18.89 13.70 16.22
CA VAL A 136 -20.20 13.06 16.21
C VAL A 136 -21.21 13.84 17.05
N GLU A 137 -22.48 13.66 16.73
CA GLU A 137 -23.62 14.09 17.55
C GLU A 137 -24.49 12.88 17.91
N ASP A 138 -25.12 12.92 19.08
CA ASP A 138 -26.12 11.92 19.45
C ASP A 138 -27.46 12.31 18.81
N ILE A 139 -27.98 11.46 17.92
CA ILE A 139 -29.31 11.61 17.32
C ILE A 139 -30.27 10.58 17.91
N LYS A 140 -31.52 10.98 18.11
CA LYS A 140 -32.57 10.06 18.56
C LYS A 140 -32.85 9.05 17.45
N ASP A 141 -32.82 7.77 17.79
CA ASP A 141 -33.15 6.69 16.87
C ASP A 141 -34.63 6.81 16.46
N SER A 142 -34.88 6.80 15.16
CA SER A 142 -36.24 6.90 14.62
C SER A 142 -37.07 5.64 14.86
N GLN A 143 -36.44 4.50 15.16
CA GLN A 143 -37.09 3.20 15.31
C GLN A 143 -37.19 2.74 16.77
N ASN A 144 -36.46 3.38 17.69
CA ASN A 144 -36.36 2.98 19.10
C ASN A 144 -36.04 4.22 19.96
N SER A 145 -36.35 4.20 21.25
CA SER A 145 -36.05 5.34 22.16
C SER A 145 -34.56 5.46 22.54
N SER A 146 -33.65 4.89 21.75
CA SER A 146 -32.19 4.97 21.93
C SER A 146 -31.58 6.17 21.19
N TYR A 147 -30.34 6.52 21.52
CA TYR A 147 -29.54 7.47 20.74
C TYR A 147 -28.51 6.72 19.90
N VAL A 148 -28.25 7.21 18.69
CA VAL A 148 -27.22 6.71 17.77
C VAL A 148 -26.23 7.84 17.50
N LYS A 149 -24.94 7.52 17.44
CA LYS A 149 -23.91 8.50 17.04
C LYS A 149 -23.96 8.72 15.54
N LYS A 150 -24.11 9.97 15.11
CA LYS A 150 -24.03 10.38 13.71
C LYS A 150 -22.80 11.26 13.51
N VAL A 151 -22.05 11.00 12.45
CA VAL A 151 -20.89 11.83 12.10
C VAL A 151 -21.34 13.23 11.67
N THR A 152 -20.62 14.26 12.14
CA THR A 152 -20.84 15.66 11.78
C THR A 152 -19.63 16.28 11.09
N GLY A 153 -18.44 15.69 11.28
CA GLY A 153 -17.22 16.19 10.66
C GLY A 153 -15.96 15.57 11.23
N ILE A 154 -14.83 16.23 10.98
CA ILE A 154 -13.53 15.89 11.54
C ILE A 154 -12.84 17.12 12.07
N LYS A 155 -11.85 16.91 12.92
CA LYS A 155 -10.90 17.94 13.34
C LYS A 155 -9.48 17.49 13.04
N THR A 156 -8.70 18.41 12.48
CA THR A 156 -7.30 18.15 12.12
C THR A 156 -6.33 18.55 13.22
N ARG A 157 -5.05 18.18 13.04
CA ARG A 157 -3.94 18.57 13.92
C ARG A 157 -3.79 20.07 14.07
N LEU A 158 -4.12 20.83 13.03
CA LEU A 158 -4.14 22.30 13.07
C LEU A 158 -5.33 22.87 13.86
N GLY A 159 -6.22 22.01 14.35
CA GLY A 159 -7.45 22.39 15.04
C GLY A 159 -8.53 22.94 14.12
N ILE A 160 -8.43 22.70 12.81
CA ILE A 160 -9.44 23.09 11.83
C ILE A 160 -10.57 22.05 11.86
N ILE A 161 -11.81 22.54 11.84
CA ILE A 161 -13.01 21.70 11.77
C ILE A 161 -13.51 21.69 10.32
N TYR A 162 -13.77 20.49 9.82
CA TYR A 162 -14.38 20.28 8.51
C TYR A 162 -15.68 19.49 8.73
N ASN A 163 -16.81 20.08 8.35
CA ASN A 163 -18.10 19.41 8.48
C ASN A 163 -18.35 18.51 7.27
N ALA A 164 -18.98 17.36 7.51
CA ALA A 164 -19.40 16.47 6.43
C ALA A 164 -20.60 15.60 6.80
N LYS A 165 -21.34 15.19 5.77
CA LYS A 165 -22.45 14.23 5.91
C LYS A 165 -21.95 12.79 6.00
N ALA A 166 -20.80 12.50 5.39
CA ALA A 166 -20.16 11.19 5.40
C ALA A 166 -18.64 11.30 5.47
N ILE A 167 -18.00 10.30 6.08
CA ILE A 167 -16.54 10.22 6.21
C ILE A 167 -16.08 8.82 5.74
N VAL A 168 -15.10 8.77 4.85
CA VAL A 168 -14.43 7.54 4.43
C VAL A 168 -13.02 7.52 5.01
N LEU A 169 -12.70 6.53 5.83
CA LEU A 169 -11.37 6.36 6.40
C LEU A 169 -10.54 5.38 5.56
N ALA A 170 -9.53 5.91 4.88
CA ALA A 170 -8.59 5.18 4.02
C ALA A 170 -7.14 5.41 4.49
N THR A 171 -6.90 5.23 5.79
CA THR A 171 -5.67 5.62 6.50
C THR A 171 -4.45 4.74 6.22
N GLY A 172 -4.64 3.57 5.60
CA GLY A 172 -3.54 2.65 5.28
C GLY A 172 -2.76 2.21 6.52
N THR A 173 -1.43 2.26 6.43
CA THR A 173 -0.51 1.82 7.50
C THR A 173 -0.14 2.92 8.50
N PHE A 174 -0.85 4.05 8.50
CA PHE A 174 -0.40 5.25 9.22
C PHE A 174 -0.89 5.35 10.67
N LEU A 175 -2.03 4.75 11.02
CA LEU A 175 -2.57 4.84 12.37
C LEU A 175 -1.64 4.14 13.36
N LYS A 176 -1.03 4.91 14.28
CA LYS A 176 0.01 4.45 15.23
C LYS A 176 1.05 3.54 14.57
N GLY A 177 1.42 3.89 13.34
CA GLY A 177 2.38 3.15 12.53
C GLY A 177 3.74 3.07 13.21
N LYS A 178 4.33 1.88 13.24
CA LYS A 178 5.64 1.62 13.84
C LYS A 178 6.46 0.75 12.89
N ILE A 179 7.64 1.25 12.52
CA ILE A 179 8.60 0.51 11.70
C ILE A 179 9.46 -0.38 12.60
N VAL A 180 9.77 -1.58 12.11
CA VAL A 180 10.64 -2.56 12.77
C VAL A 180 11.66 -3.09 11.75
N ILE A 181 12.95 -2.96 12.09
CA ILE A 181 14.10 -3.49 11.35
C ILE A 181 15.07 -4.09 12.35
N GLY A 182 15.01 -5.41 12.54
CA GLY A 182 15.75 -6.09 13.58
C GLY A 182 15.31 -5.59 14.95
N ASP A 183 16.26 -5.03 15.69
CA ASP A 183 16.09 -4.38 16.98
C ASP A 183 15.73 -2.89 16.91
N VAL A 184 15.82 -2.29 15.72
CA VAL A 184 15.50 -0.88 15.52
C VAL A 184 14.01 -0.69 15.31
N THR A 185 13.39 0.17 16.13
CA THR A 185 11.99 0.56 15.96
C THR A 185 11.76 2.07 16.09
N TYR A 186 10.82 2.61 15.32
CA TYR A 186 10.44 4.03 15.39
C TYR A 186 9.03 4.27 14.81
N SER A 187 8.38 5.34 15.26
CA SER A 187 7.03 5.71 14.80
C SER A 187 7.06 6.25 13.37
N ALA A 188 6.36 5.56 12.47
CA ALA A 188 6.27 5.90 11.06
C ALA A 188 5.18 5.06 10.38
N GLY A 189 4.39 5.68 9.51
CA GLY A 189 3.40 4.95 8.70
C GLY A 189 4.04 4.22 7.52
N ARG A 190 5.14 4.76 7.02
CA ARG A 190 6.06 4.17 6.04
C ARG A 190 7.46 4.69 6.34
N GLN A 191 8.51 4.00 5.89
CA GLN A 191 9.88 4.48 6.10
C GLN A 191 10.04 5.92 5.57
N GLY A 192 10.43 6.85 6.45
CA GLY A 192 10.58 8.27 6.15
C GLY A 192 9.31 9.12 6.25
N GLU A 193 8.15 8.53 6.54
CA GLU A 193 6.86 9.23 6.67
C GLU A 193 6.28 9.11 8.08
N THR A 194 5.91 10.24 8.67
CA THR A 194 5.32 10.30 10.03
C THR A 194 4.02 9.49 10.12
N SER A 195 3.80 8.85 11.26
CA SER A 195 2.53 8.21 11.62
C SER A 195 1.46 9.21 12.09
N ALA A 196 0.21 8.75 12.12
CA ALA A 196 -0.95 9.46 12.66
C ALA A 196 -1.31 8.87 14.03
N GLU A 197 -1.12 9.66 15.10
CA GLU A 197 -1.14 9.12 16.47
C GLU A 197 -2.51 9.17 17.15
N LYS A 198 -3.32 10.19 16.89
CA LYS A 198 -4.53 10.46 17.69
C LYS A 198 -5.81 9.85 17.13
N LEU A 199 -5.91 9.69 15.82
CA LEU A 199 -7.16 9.28 15.17
C LEU A 199 -7.64 7.90 15.64
N SER A 200 -6.73 6.94 15.91
CA SER A 200 -7.17 5.64 16.41
C SER A 200 -7.70 5.70 17.86
N ASP A 201 -7.24 6.64 18.68
CA ASP A 201 -7.78 6.86 20.02
C ASP A 201 -9.18 7.49 19.94
N SER A 202 -9.36 8.49 19.05
CA SER A 202 -10.70 9.04 18.78
C SER A 202 -11.69 7.96 18.33
N LEU A 203 -11.28 7.00 17.50
CA LEU A 203 -12.14 5.87 17.12
C LEU A 203 -12.47 4.94 18.30
N ARG A 204 -11.50 4.67 19.19
CA ARG A 204 -11.72 3.86 20.40
C ARG A 204 -12.71 4.53 21.36
N GLU A 205 -12.61 5.85 21.53
CA GLU A 205 -13.53 6.65 22.35
C GLU A 205 -14.97 6.61 21.80
N LEU A 206 -15.12 6.43 20.48
CA LEU A 206 -16.42 6.22 19.83
C LEU A 206 -16.93 4.77 19.91
N GLY A 207 -16.20 3.87 20.58
CA GLY A 207 -16.57 2.47 20.75
C GLY A 207 -16.15 1.55 19.61
N ILE A 208 -15.33 2.02 18.67
CA ILE A 208 -14.81 1.18 17.58
C ILE A 208 -13.66 0.33 18.11
N LYS A 209 -13.75 -0.99 17.90
CA LYS A 209 -12.66 -1.90 18.22
C LYS A 209 -11.51 -1.66 17.25
N ILE A 210 -10.33 -1.40 17.80
CA ILE A 210 -9.08 -1.25 17.06
C ILE A 210 -8.10 -2.35 17.49
N GLU A 211 -7.52 -3.03 16.52
CA GLU A 211 -6.48 -4.05 16.68
C GLU A 211 -5.20 -3.63 15.94
N ARG A 212 -4.10 -4.37 16.12
CA ARG A 212 -2.86 -4.16 15.37
C ARG A 212 -2.63 -5.27 14.35
N TYR A 213 -2.14 -4.86 13.19
CA TYR A 213 -1.71 -5.74 12.13
C TYR A 213 -0.28 -5.40 11.72
N GLN A 214 0.37 -6.33 11.01
CA GLN A 214 1.69 -6.06 10.46
C GLN A 214 1.84 -6.53 9.02
N THR A 215 2.68 -5.81 8.29
CA THR A 215 3.11 -6.20 6.95
C THR A 215 4.58 -5.87 6.79
N ALA A 216 5.27 -6.56 5.88
CA ALA A 216 6.67 -6.30 5.61
C ALA A 216 6.90 -6.08 4.11
N THR A 217 8.04 -5.46 3.81
CA THR A 217 8.47 -5.13 2.45
C THR A 217 9.93 -5.54 2.26
N PRO A 218 10.36 -5.96 1.04
CA PRO A 218 11.74 -6.34 0.78
C PRO A 218 12.67 -5.11 0.70
N PRO A 219 13.99 -5.33 0.69
CA PRO A 219 14.94 -4.27 0.36
C PRO A 219 14.76 -3.77 -1.09
N ARG A 220 15.26 -2.57 -1.35
CA ARG A 220 15.43 -1.97 -2.69
C ARG A 220 16.92 -1.89 -2.97
N LEU A 221 17.34 -2.33 -4.15
CA LEU A 221 18.75 -2.42 -4.53
C LEU A 221 19.09 -1.37 -5.60
N ASP A 222 20.36 -0.96 -5.63
CA ASP A 222 20.91 -0.15 -6.72
C ASP A 222 21.14 -1.01 -7.95
N ARG A 223 20.38 -0.73 -9.01
CA ARG A 223 20.46 -1.40 -10.31
C ARG A 223 21.88 -1.53 -10.83
N LYS A 224 22.74 -0.53 -10.63
CA LYS A 224 24.12 -0.50 -11.17
C LYS A 224 25.04 -1.55 -10.55
N THR A 225 24.63 -2.14 -9.44
CA THR A 225 25.43 -3.08 -8.64
C THR A 225 24.97 -4.52 -8.79
N ILE A 226 23.99 -4.78 -9.66
CA ILE A 226 23.43 -6.10 -9.94
C ILE A 226 24.05 -6.65 -11.22
N ASP A 227 24.50 -7.90 -11.19
CA ASP A 227 24.97 -8.61 -12.38
C ASP A 227 23.80 -9.31 -13.09
N PHE A 228 23.16 -8.58 -14.01
CA PHE A 228 22.03 -9.10 -14.78
C PHE A 228 22.40 -10.21 -15.76
N SER A 229 23.68 -10.37 -16.13
CA SER A 229 24.11 -11.42 -17.07
C SER A 229 23.91 -12.83 -16.54
N GLN A 230 23.80 -12.94 -15.21
CA GLN A 230 23.61 -14.19 -14.49
C GLN A 230 22.13 -14.56 -14.30
N LEU A 231 21.20 -13.67 -14.67
CA LEU A 231 19.78 -13.76 -14.36
C LEU A 231 18.94 -14.11 -15.59
N GLU A 232 17.76 -14.69 -15.37
CA GLU A 232 16.81 -14.93 -16.45
C GLU A 232 15.98 -13.66 -16.71
N GLU A 233 16.06 -13.13 -17.93
CA GLU A 233 15.28 -11.95 -18.36
C GLU A 233 13.86 -12.36 -18.78
N LEU A 234 12.85 -11.71 -18.20
CA LEU A 234 11.43 -11.95 -18.48
C LEU A 234 10.74 -10.67 -18.96
N LYS A 235 10.55 -10.55 -20.27
CA LYS A 235 9.90 -9.41 -20.94
C LYS A 235 8.37 -9.46 -20.83
N GLY A 236 7.75 -8.31 -21.09
CA GLY A 236 6.29 -8.17 -21.11
C GLY A 236 5.71 -8.54 -22.46
N GLU A 237 4.40 -8.58 -22.51
CA GLU A 237 3.68 -8.75 -23.77
C GLU A 237 3.64 -7.44 -24.55
N GLU A 238 3.90 -7.49 -25.86
CA GLU A 238 3.74 -6.32 -26.75
C GLU A 238 2.26 -5.97 -26.95
N HIS A 239 1.40 -6.99 -26.99
CA HIS A 239 -0.06 -6.89 -27.15
C HIS A 239 -0.78 -7.59 -25.99
N PRO A 240 -0.67 -7.08 -24.75
CA PRO A 240 -1.29 -7.67 -23.57
C PRO A 240 -2.81 -7.50 -23.59
N ARG A 241 -3.51 -8.32 -22.81
CA ARG A 241 -4.84 -7.93 -22.32
C ARG A 241 -4.71 -6.82 -21.29
N TYR A 242 -5.36 -5.70 -21.56
CA TYR A 242 -5.48 -4.55 -20.66
C TYR A 242 -6.42 -4.82 -19.49
N PHE A 243 -6.23 -4.10 -18.39
CA PHE A 243 -7.10 -4.18 -17.22
C PHE A 243 -8.45 -3.51 -17.48
N SER A 244 -8.43 -2.37 -18.17
CA SER A 244 -9.63 -1.63 -18.54
C SER A 244 -10.18 -2.09 -19.87
N LEU A 245 -11.51 -2.23 -19.93
CA LEU A 245 -12.22 -2.53 -21.18
C LEU A 245 -12.22 -1.35 -22.16
N PHE A 246 -11.85 -0.15 -21.68
CA PHE A 246 -11.90 1.08 -22.44
C PHE A 246 -10.54 1.51 -22.99
N THR A 247 -9.46 0.83 -22.59
CA THR A 247 -8.11 1.11 -23.08
C THR A 247 -8.00 0.74 -24.56
N LYS A 248 -7.64 1.72 -25.39
CA LYS A 248 -7.35 1.56 -26.82
C LYS A 248 -5.89 1.90 -27.07
N LYS A 249 -5.00 0.94 -26.80
CA LYS A 249 -3.54 1.08 -26.98
C LYS A 249 -3.03 -0.08 -27.82
N GLU A 250 -2.39 0.24 -28.94
CA GLU A 250 -1.92 -0.77 -29.90
C GLU A 250 -0.75 -1.59 -29.36
N LYS A 251 0.23 -0.93 -28.75
CA LYS A 251 1.45 -1.56 -28.22
C LYS A 251 1.71 -1.13 -26.78
N ASN A 252 2.16 -2.06 -25.96
CA ASN A 252 2.50 -1.79 -24.57
C ASN A 252 4.02 -1.78 -24.32
N ASN A 253 4.41 -1.21 -23.17
CA ASN A 253 5.79 -1.27 -22.70
C ASN A 253 6.15 -2.72 -22.31
N THR A 254 7.39 -3.11 -22.60
CA THR A 254 7.88 -4.49 -22.41
C THR A 254 9.13 -4.55 -21.53
N VAL A 255 9.36 -3.52 -20.70
CA VAL A 255 10.52 -3.40 -19.80
C VAL A 255 10.72 -4.72 -19.06
N PRO A 256 11.93 -5.29 -19.04
CA PRO A 256 12.16 -6.60 -18.46
C PRO A 256 12.06 -6.60 -16.92
N THR A 257 11.70 -7.76 -16.40
CA THR A 257 11.92 -8.16 -15.00
C THR A 257 12.92 -9.31 -15.00
N TRP A 258 13.71 -9.48 -13.94
CA TRP A 258 14.69 -10.58 -13.88
C TRP A 258 14.33 -11.60 -12.82
N LEU A 259 14.54 -12.87 -13.11
CA LEU A 259 14.28 -13.99 -12.21
C LEU A 259 15.61 -14.57 -11.71
N THR A 260 15.69 -14.74 -10.40
CA THR A 260 16.73 -15.46 -9.68
C THR A 260 16.10 -16.31 -8.58
N TYR A 261 16.92 -17.05 -7.84
CA TYR A 261 16.46 -17.98 -6.81
C TYR A 261 17.36 -17.91 -5.57
N THR A 262 16.78 -18.22 -4.42
CA THR A 262 17.59 -18.61 -3.26
C THR A 262 18.31 -19.93 -3.53
N SER A 263 19.46 -20.12 -2.89
CA SER A 263 20.28 -21.34 -2.92
C SER A 263 20.26 -22.04 -1.55
N GLU A 264 20.89 -23.21 -1.46
CA GLU A 264 21.11 -23.89 -0.17
C GLU A 264 21.90 -23.01 0.80
N GLU A 265 22.96 -22.36 0.31
CA GLU A 265 23.75 -21.38 1.06
C GLU A 265 22.87 -20.24 1.60
N THR A 266 21.95 -19.72 0.78
CA THR A 266 20.99 -18.69 1.25
C THR A 266 20.16 -19.20 2.43
N ILE A 267 19.68 -20.44 2.36
CA ILE A 267 18.86 -21.02 3.44
C ILE A 267 19.70 -21.23 4.70
N GLU A 268 20.93 -21.70 4.59
CA GLU A 268 21.86 -21.87 5.70
C GLU A 268 22.14 -20.55 6.40
N VAL A 269 22.45 -19.49 5.64
CA VAL A 269 22.65 -18.14 6.17
C VAL A 269 21.40 -17.63 6.89
N ILE A 270 20.21 -17.84 6.32
CA ILE A 270 18.96 -17.44 6.98
C ILE A 270 18.74 -18.20 8.29
N LYS A 271 19.01 -19.51 8.32
CA LYS A 271 18.91 -20.34 9.53
C LYS A 271 19.90 -19.87 10.61
N GLU A 272 21.14 -19.57 10.25
CA GLU A 272 22.16 -19.04 11.15
C GLU A 272 21.77 -17.67 11.73
N MET A 273 21.20 -16.79 10.89
CA MET A 273 20.80 -15.44 11.27
C MET A 273 19.40 -15.36 11.91
N MET A 274 18.68 -16.48 12.00
CA MET A 274 17.29 -16.53 12.48
C MET A 274 17.11 -15.94 13.88
N LYS A 275 18.14 -16.04 14.73
CA LYS A 275 18.18 -15.42 16.07
C LYS A 275 17.98 -13.90 16.06
N PHE A 276 18.22 -13.24 14.94
CA PHE A 276 18.02 -11.79 14.75
C PHE A 276 16.66 -11.45 14.11
N SER A 277 15.82 -12.45 13.80
CA SER A 277 14.49 -12.18 13.27
C SER A 277 13.62 -11.47 14.33
N PRO A 278 12.93 -10.37 13.98
CA PRO A 278 11.94 -9.74 14.85
C PRO A 278 10.79 -10.68 15.25
N ILE A 279 10.53 -11.71 14.43
CA ILE A 279 9.52 -12.74 14.70
C ILE A 279 10.00 -13.66 15.81
N VAL A 280 11.26 -14.10 15.76
CA VAL A 280 11.84 -15.01 16.76
C VAL A 280 12.14 -14.31 18.08
N SER A 281 12.63 -13.07 18.01
CA SER A 281 12.91 -12.26 19.21
C SER A 281 11.65 -11.74 19.91
N GLY A 282 10.46 -11.92 19.33
CA GLY A 282 9.20 -11.43 19.90
C GLY A 282 9.06 -9.90 19.86
N MET A 283 9.88 -9.20 19.08
CA MET A 283 9.68 -7.76 18.82
C MET A 283 8.43 -7.50 17.98
N VAL A 284 8.06 -8.49 17.18
CA VAL A 284 6.86 -8.48 16.35
C VAL A 284 5.94 -9.59 16.84
N ASN A 285 4.92 -9.20 17.61
CA ASN A 285 3.94 -10.12 18.20
C ASN A 285 2.58 -10.10 17.49
N THR A 286 2.42 -9.21 16.51
CA THR A 286 1.17 -9.03 15.78
C THR A 286 1.03 -10.02 14.63
N HIS A 287 -0.19 -10.36 14.27
CA HIS A 287 -0.43 -11.26 13.13
C HIS A 287 -0.14 -10.52 11.80
N GLY A 288 0.56 -11.20 10.91
CA GLY A 288 0.80 -10.74 9.54
C GLY A 288 0.12 -11.61 8.48
N PRO A 289 0.26 -11.27 7.19
CA PRO A 289 -0.39 -11.99 6.10
C PRO A 289 0.10 -13.44 6.00
N ARG A 290 -0.83 -14.40 5.90
CA ARG A 290 -0.51 -15.83 5.75
C ARG A 290 0.04 -16.17 4.36
N HIS A 291 -0.42 -15.49 3.32
CA HIS A 291 -0.15 -15.83 1.92
C HIS A 291 1.07 -15.10 1.31
N CYS A 292 1.62 -14.10 2.01
CA CYS A 292 2.84 -13.42 1.63
C CYS A 292 3.81 -13.37 2.82
N PRO A 293 4.29 -14.53 3.30
CA PRO A 293 5.20 -14.58 4.43
C PRO A 293 6.55 -13.96 4.07
N SER A 294 7.21 -13.39 5.06
CA SER A 294 8.61 -12.99 4.98
C SER A 294 9.53 -14.19 4.77
N ILE A 295 10.75 -13.95 4.29
CA ILE A 295 11.68 -15.02 3.91
C ILE A 295 12.09 -15.89 5.11
N ASP A 296 12.30 -15.31 6.28
CA ASP A 296 12.50 -16.03 7.54
C ASP A 296 11.33 -16.95 7.86
N ARG A 297 10.09 -16.46 7.71
CA ARG A 297 8.89 -17.30 7.92
C ARG A 297 8.74 -18.38 6.85
N LYS A 298 9.13 -18.13 5.60
CA LYS A 298 9.16 -19.18 4.55
C LYS A 298 10.14 -20.29 4.91
N VAL A 299 11.34 -19.94 5.38
CA VAL A 299 12.36 -20.91 5.78
C VAL A 299 11.94 -21.70 7.02
N LEU A 300 11.28 -21.06 7.99
CA LEU A 300 10.72 -21.76 9.15
C LEU A 300 9.60 -22.75 8.76
N ASN A 301 8.73 -22.36 7.83
CA ASN A 301 7.58 -23.18 7.44
C ASN A 301 7.93 -24.28 6.43
N PHE A 302 8.98 -24.07 5.62
CA PHE A 302 9.40 -24.97 4.54
C PHE A 302 10.92 -25.18 4.56
N PRO A 303 11.46 -25.82 5.62
CA PRO A 303 12.90 -25.90 5.87
C PRO A 303 13.69 -26.68 4.82
N ASP A 304 13.01 -27.56 4.07
CA ASP A 304 13.60 -28.41 3.03
C ASP A 304 13.59 -27.76 1.64
N LYS A 305 12.94 -26.59 1.50
CA LYS A 305 12.83 -25.89 0.21
C LYS A 305 13.98 -24.90 0.03
N ALA A 306 15.01 -25.30 -0.71
CA ALA A 306 16.14 -24.43 -1.02
C ALA A 306 15.81 -23.32 -2.03
N LYS A 307 15.00 -23.63 -3.06
CA LYS A 307 14.72 -22.73 -4.17
C LYS A 307 13.40 -21.97 -3.98
N HIS A 308 13.50 -20.68 -3.68
CA HIS A 308 12.41 -19.72 -3.71
C HIS A 308 12.66 -18.71 -4.83
N GLN A 309 11.64 -18.47 -5.65
CA GLN A 309 11.72 -17.47 -6.73
C GLN A 309 11.85 -16.06 -6.16
N ILE A 310 12.76 -15.29 -6.76
CA ILE A 310 12.96 -13.87 -6.51
C ILE A 310 12.85 -13.15 -7.85
N PHE A 311 11.94 -12.18 -7.93
CA PHE A 311 11.82 -11.29 -9.08
C PHE A 311 12.43 -9.94 -8.75
N LEU A 312 13.31 -9.48 -9.63
CA LEU A 312 13.88 -8.14 -9.62
C LEU A 312 13.05 -7.27 -10.56
N GLU A 313 12.36 -6.29 -9.97
CA GLU A 313 11.41 -5.44 -10.67
C GLU A 313 11.84 -3.98 -10.55
N MET A 314 12.04 -3.29 -11.69
CA MET A 314 12.24 -1.84 -11.70
C MET A 314 11.06 -1.12 -11.06
N GLU A 315 11.32 -0.09 -10.25
CA GLU A 315 10.24 0.74 -9.69
C GLU A 315 9.77 1.85 -10.65
N SER A 316 10.62 2.32 -11.57
CA SER A 316 10.33 3.34 -12.58
C SER A 316 11.36 3.29 -13.69
N GLU A 317 11.04 3.81 -14.88
CA GLU A 317 12.03 4.07 -15.94
C GLU A 317 13.06 5.13 -15.53
N ASN A 318 12.69 6.00 -14.60
CA ASN A 318 13.51 7.14 -14.14
C ASN A 318 14.18 6.87 -12.78
N SER A 319 14.36 5.59 -12.41
CA SER A 319 14.98 5.21 -11.14
C SER A 319 15.88 3.99 -11.32
N ASP A 320 17.00 3.98 -10.60
CA ASP A 320 17.87 2.82 -10.45
C ASP A 320 17.43 1.90 -9.29
N GLU A 321 16.30 2.18 -8.62
CA GLU A 321 15.78 1.30 -7.56
C GLU A 321 15.15 0.02 -8.14
N ILE A 322 15.67 -1.12 -7.69
CA ILE A 322 15.14 -2.46 -7.99
C ILE A 322 14.44 -3.04 -6.75
N TYR A 323 13.16 -3.37 -6.91
CA TYR A 323 12.37 -4.05 -5.90
C TYR A 323 12.63 -5.57 -5.93
N VAL A 324 12.98 -6.16 -4.77
CA VAL A 324 13.34 -7.58 -4.65
C VAL A 324 12.14 -8.42 -4.23
N ASN A 325 11.19 -8.63 -5.14
CA ASN A 325 9.99 -9.39 -4.87
C ASN A 325 10.33 -10.85 -4.52
N GLY A 326 9.82 -11.34 -3.39
CA GLY A 326 10.13 -12.67 -2.87
C GLY A 326 11.02 -12.68 -1.62
N LEU A 327 11.77 -11.59 -1.39
CA LEU A 327 12.71 -11.42 -0.27
C LEU A 327 12.20 -10.44 0.80
N THR A 328 10.90 -10.48 1.09
CA THR A 328 10.33 -9.67 2.18
C THR A 328 10.96 -10.06 3.51
N THR A 329 11.46 -9.08 4.28
CA THR A 329 12.14 -9.33 5.56
C THR A 329 12.10 -8.09 6.43
N ALA A 330 12.19 -8.29 7.74
CA ALA A 330 12.41 -7.23 8.71
C ALA A 330 13.67 -7.48 9.55
N MET A 331 14.56 -8.38 9.12
CA MET A 331 15.84 -8.63 9.82
C MET A 331 16.77 -7.40 9.79
N PRO A 332 17.76 -7.29 10.70
CA PRO A 332 18.69 -6.17 10.73
C PRO A 332 19.42 -5.97 9.40
N ALA A 333 19.89 -4.74 9.14
CA ALA A 333 20.57 -4.36 7.91
C ALA A 333 21.70 -5.32 7.49
N PHE A 334 22.61 -5.66 8.42
CA PHE A 334 23.73 -6.56 8.15
C PHE A 334 23.29 -7.98 7.74
N VAL A 335 22.16 -8.46 8.28
CA VAL A 335 21.59 -9.76 7.92
C VAL A 335 21.04 -9.72 6.50
N GLN A 336 20.34 -8.65 6.14
CA GLN A 336 19.82 -8.49 4.77
C GLN A 336 20.95 -8.48 3.75
N GLU A 337 22.06 -7.78 4.05
CA GLU A 337 23.26 -7.80 3.20
C GLU A 337 23.85 -9.21 3.10
N LYS A 338 24.02 -9.92 4.23
CA LYS A 338 24.54 -11.29 4.24
C LYS A 338 23.70 -12.22 3.38
N ILE A 339 22.37 -12.14 3.47
CA ILE A 339 21.45 -12.93 2.65
C ILE A 339 21.59 -12.59 1.17
N LEU A 340 21.59 -11.30 0.81
CA LEU A 340 21.68 -10.86 -0.60
C LEU A 340 22.94 -11.37 -1.29
N ARG A 341 24.09 -11.38 -0.59
CA ARG A 341 25.36 -11.84 -1.15
C ARG A 341 25.39 -13.31 -1.57
N THR A 342 24.48 -14.13 -1.04
CA THR A 342 24.36 -15.56 -1.40
C THR A 342 23.49 -15.81 -2.62
N ILE A 343 22.80 -14.78 -3.12
CA ILE A 343 21.85 -14.89 -4.22
C ILE A 343 22.55 -14.55 -5.52
N LYS A 344 22.44 -15.46 -6.50
CA LYS A 344 23.07 -15.31 -7.82
C LYS A 344 22.74 -13.96 -8.46
N GLY A 345 23.77 -13.23 -8.87
CA GLY A 345 23.70 -11.91 -9.49
C GLY A 345 23.60 -10.73 -8.49
N LEU A 346 23.46 -11.02 -7.19
CA LEU A 346 23.34 -10.03 -6.12
C LEU A 346 24.54 -10.02 -5.16
N GLU A 347 25.64 -10.69 -5.52
CA GLU A 347 26.85 -10.86 -4.69
C GLU A 347 27.46 -9.51 -4.28
N ASN A 348 27.35 -8.51 -5.16
CA ASN A 348 27.85 -7.15 -4.95
C ASN A 348 26.74 -6.09 -4.88
N ALA A 349 25.48 -6.53 -4.80
CA ALA A 349 24.35 -5.61 -4.84
C ALA A 349 24.32 -4.72 -3.59
N LYS A 350 24.17 -3.40 -3.81
CA LYS A 350 24.06 -2.41 -2.74
C LYS A 350 22.59 -2.15 -2.42
N ILE A 351 22.26 -2.17 -1.14
CA ILE A 351 20.91 -1.84 -0.69
C ILE A 351 20.76 -0.31 -0.64
N MET A 352 19.75 0.22 -1.34
CA MET A 352 19.33 1.63 -1.25
C MET A 352 18.31 1.86 -0.14
N ARG A 353 17.43 0.88 0.10
CA ARG A 353 16.47 0.88 1.22
C ARG A 353 16.37 -0.50 1.81
N HIS A 354 16.57 -0.63 3.11
CA HIS A 354 16.41 -1.92 3.78
C HIS A 354 14.94 -2.35 3.82
N GLY A 355 14.72 -3.67 3.77
CA GLY A 355 13.45 -4.28 4.08
C GLY A 355 13.07 -4.00 5.53
N TYR A 356 11.78 -3.91 5.80
CA TYR A 356 11.26 -3.59 7.12
C TYR A 356 9.85 -4.16 7.29
N ALA A 357 9.41 -4.29 8.55
CA ALA A 357 8.01 -4.49 8.90
C ALA A 357 7.39 -3.17 9.38
N VAL A 358 6.11 -2.96 9.09
CA VAL A 358 5.29 -1.90 9.67
C VAL A 358 4.14 -2.54 10.43
N GLU A 359 4.04 -2.19 11.71
CA GLU A 359 2.88 -2.49 12.55
C GLU A 359 1.97 -1.27 12.60
N TYR A 360 0.66 -1.46 12.48
CA TYR A 360 -0.29 -0.36 12.44
C TYR A 360 -1.66 -0.77 13.00
N ASP A 361 -2.41 0.23 13.45
CA ASP A 361 -3.78 0.07 13.93
C ASP A 361 -4.75 -0.13 12.75
N TYR A 362 -5.69 -1.06 12.90
CA TYR A 362 -6.80 -1.29 11.98
C TYR A 362 -8.08 -1.60 12.74
N ALA A 363 -9.23 -1.29 12.14
CA ALA A 363 -10.53 -1.73 12.63
C ALA A 363 -10.90 -3.07 11.97
N PRO A 364 -11.18 -4.14 12.75
CA PRO A 364 -11.68 -5.39 12.17
C PRO A 364 -12.93 -5.19 11.31
N ALA A 365 -12.90 -5.72 10.09
CA ALA A 365 -13.95 -5.53 9.09
C ALA A 365 -15.31 -6.12 9.48
N SER A 366 -15.35 -7.02 10.48
CA SER A 366 -16.60 -7.56 11.04
C SER A 366 -17.50 -6.50 11.69
N GLN A 367 -16.96 -5.29 11.93
CA GLN A 367 -17.72 -4.14 12.43
C GLN A 367 -18.43 -3.36 11.31
N LEU A 368 -18.18 -3.70 10.04
CA LEU A 368 -18.79 -3.04 8.88
C LEU A 368 -19.96 -3.87 8.36
N TYR A 369 -21.02 -3.18 7.95
CA TYR A 369 -22.12 -3.81 7.23
C TYR A 369 -21.78 -3.93 5.73
N PRO A 370 -22.20 -5.01 5.05
CA PRO A 370 -22.44 -4.93 3.62
C PRO A 370 -23.49 -3.82 3.44
N ILE A 371 -23.19 -2.78 2.65
CA ILE A 371 -24.14 -1.68 2.42
C ILE A 371 -25.42 -2.28 1.82
N ARG A 372 -26.46 -2.46 2.64
CA ARG A 372 -27.80 -2.84 2.18
C ARG A 372 -28.50 -1.56 1.74
N LYS A 373 -29.14 -1.61 0.57
CA LYS A 373 -30.02 -0.56 0.08
C LYS A 373 -31.18 -0.33 1.04
#